data_AF-A0A524CKW8-F1
#
_entry.id   AF-A0A524CKW8-F1
#
_cell.length_a   1.000
_cell.length_b   1.000
_cell.length_c   1.000
_cell.angle_alpha   90.00
_cell.angle_beta   90.00
_cell.angle_gamma   90.00
#
_symmetry.space_group_name_H-M   'P 1'
#
loop_
_entity.id
_entity.type
_entity.pdbx_description
1 polymer ?
#
loop_
_entity_poly.entity_id
_entity_poly.type
_entity_poly.pdbx_seq_one_letter_code
_entity_poly.pdbx_strand_id
1 'polypeptide(L)'
;MSLNNLILITGRTINQGVALEGGKTTKENVRAAGICVFDKNDFAKLNCLAGTPVKVTTDYGEVMVYSTISDEGPHPSIIFIPMGPWANQLVNPGSQSTGTPTYKGIEAKVETVKNGKVLDAVQLISKLKEG
;
A
#
# COMPACT_ATOMS: atom_id res chain seq x y z
N MET A 1 -13.77 -3.52 9.87
CA MET A 1 -13.85 -2.04 9.92
C MET A 1 -13.35 -1.50 8.62
N SER A 2 -13.89 -0.37 8.18
CA SER A 2 -13.46 0.31 6.95
C SER A 2 -13.30 1.81 7.18
N LEU A 3 -12.39 2.40 6.42
CA LEU A 3 -12.19 3.84 6.31
C LEU A 3 -12.34 4.24 4.85
N ASN A 4 -13.01 5.36 4.63
CA ASN A 4 -13.26 5.93 3.30
C ASN A 4 -12.62 7.33 3.23
N ASN A 5 -12.59 7.91 2.03
CA ASN A 5 -12.08 9.27 1.78
C ASN A 5 -10.63 9.46 2.26
N LEU A 6 -9.80 8.43 2.04
CA LEU A 6 -8.36 8.49 2.31
C LEU A 6 -7.63 8.94 1.05
N ILE A 7 -6.46 9.54 1.22
CA ILE A 7 -5.55 9.92 0.15
C ILE A 7 -4.32 9.02 0.20
N LEU A 8 -4.15 8.23 -0.85
CA LEU A 8 -2.97 7.40 -1.05
C LEU A 8 -1.81 8.23 -1.59
N ILE A 9 -0.70 8.17 -0.85
CA ILE A 9 0.61 8.64 -1.28
C ILE A 9 1.54 7.44 -1.40
N THR A 10 2.38 7.43 -2.44
CA THR A 10 3.44 6.43 -2.60
C THR A 10 4.81 7.10 -2.63
N GLY A 11 5.85 6.37 -2.23
CA GLY A 11 7.20 6.92 -2.21
C GLY A 11 8.26 5.91 -1.80
N ARG A 12 9.50 6.39 -1.71
CA ARG A 12 10.64 5.57 -1.27
C ARG A 12 10.72 5.57 0.26
N THR A 13 11.19 4.47 0.83
CA THR A 13 11.60 4.42 2.24
C THR A 13 12.99 3.80 2.32
N ILE A 14 13.72 4.10 3.40
CA ILE A 14 15.05 3.52 3.64
C ILE A 14 14.95 1.99 3.73
N ASN A 15 13.99 1.48 4.50
CA ASN A 15 13.78 0.04 4.68
C ASN A 15 13.43 -0.67 3.37
N GLN A 16 12.63 -0.02 2.52
CA GLN A 16 12.30 -0.54 1.19
C GLN A 16 13.55 -0.58 0.30
N GLY A 17 14.41 0.45 0.33
CA GLY A 17 15.68 0.45 -0.38
C GLY A 17 16.60 -0.69 0.05
N VAL A 18 16.81 -0.85 1.36
CA VAL A 18 17.64 -1.94 1.91
C VAL A 18 17.10 -3.32 1.54
N ALA A 19 15.78 -3.52 1.63
CA ALA A 19 15.15 -4.79 1.27
C ALA A 19 15.30 -5.12 -0.22
N LEU A 20 15.28 -4.12 -1.11
CA LEU A 20 15.52 -4.32 -2.53
C LEU A 20 16.95 -4.80 -2.83
N GLU A 21 17.95 -4.26 -2.13
CA GLU A 21 19.36 -4.70 -2.26
C GLU A 21 19.54 -6.16 -1.78
N GLY A 22 18.80 -6.56 -0.76
CA GLY A 22 18.75 -7.95 -0.30
C GLY A 22 18.00 -8.91 -1.24
N GLY A 23 17.25 -8.38 -2.20
CA GLY A 23 16.54 -9.15 -3.23
C GLY A 23 15.04 -8.87 -3.30
N LYS A 24 14.52 -8.70 -4.52
CA LYS A 24 13.12 -8.28 -4.78
C LYS A 24 12.07 -9.37 -4.47
N THR A 25 12.48 -10.63 -4.37
CA THR A 25 11.59 -11.78 -4.13
C THR A 25 11.61 -12.26 -2.68
N THR A 26 12.30 -11.53 -1.81
CA THR A 26 12.49 -11.89 -0.39
C THR A 26 11.25 -11.56 0.45
N LYS A 27 11.12 -12.22 1.61
CA LYS A 27 10.07 -11.89 2.59
C LYS A 27 10.29 -10.50 3.17
N GLU A 28 11.54 -10.08 3.25
CA GLU A 28 12.00 -8.77 3.70
C GLU A 28 11.43 -7.67 2.79
N ASN A 29 11.41 -7.87 1.46
CA ASN A 29 10.76 -6.95 0.53
C ASN A 29 9.24 -6.84 0.81
N VAL A 30 8.56 -7.95 1.09
CA VAL A 30 7.13 -7.92 1.48
C VAL A 30 6.92 -7.14 2.78
N ARG A 31 7.76 -7.36 3.79
CA ARG A 31 7.67 -6.64 5.07
C ARG A 31 7.96 -5.14 4.92
N ALA A 32 8.86 -4.77 4.00
CA ALA A 32 9.27 -3.38 3.82
C ALA A 32 8.37 -2.58 2.87
N ALA A 33 7.75 -3.22 1.88
CA ALA A 33 6.98 -2.55 0.83
C ALA A 33 5.53 -3.04 0.66
N GLY A 34 5.18 -4.22 1.17
CA GLY A 34 3.81 -4.77 1.21
C GLY A 34 3.02 -4.28 2.42
N ILE A 35 3.16 -2.99 2.76
CA ILE A 35 2.56 -2.36 3.94
C ILE A 35 1.77 -1.11 3.58
N CYS A 36 0.76 -0.78 4.37
CA CYS A 36 0.07 0.50 4.36
C CYS A 36 0.23 1.18 5.71
N VAL A 37 0.81 2.37 5.71
CA VAL A 37 1.13 3.19 6.88
C VAL A 37 0.00 4.21 7.07
N PHE A 38 -0.51 4.30 8.30
CA PHE A 38 -1.64 5.17 8.67
C PHE A 38 -1.22 6.22 9.70
N ASP A 39 -1.90 7.37 9.67
CA ASP A 39 -1.95 8.27 10.82
C ASP A 39 -2.46 7.54 12.08
N LYS A 40 -1.96 7.93 13.26
CA LYS A 40 -2.29 7.30 14.54
C LYS A 40 -3.80 7.29 14.82
N ASN A 41 -4.50 8.39 14.51
CA ASN A 41 -5.94 8.49 14.77
C ASN A 41 -6.75 7.65 13.79
N ASP A 42 -6.34 7.57 12.53
CA ASP A 42 -7.03 6.72 11.55
C ASP A 42 -6.78 5.25 11.81
N PHE A 43 -5.56 4.88 12.20
CA PHE A 43 -5.27 3.51 12.62
C PHE A 43 -6.12 3.09 13.83
N ALA A 44 -6.31 3.97 14.81
CA ALA A 44 -7.20 3.71 15.95
C ALA A 44 -8.65 3.44 15.49
N LYS A 45 -9.15 4.16 14.48
CA LYS A 45 -10.49 3.94 13.89
C LYS A 45 -10.60 2.59 13.17
N LEU A 46 -9.52 2.05 12.58
CA LEU A 46 -9.51 0.71 12.00
C LEU A 46 -9.73 -0.38 13.06
N ASN A 47 -9.41 -0.11 14.32
CA ASN A 47 -9.61 -1.02 15.45
C ASN A 47 -8.98 -2.41 15.18
N CYS A 48 -7.73 -2.43 14.74
CA CYS A 48 -6.94 -3.63 14.49
C CYS A 48 -5.52 -3.49 15.02
N LEU A 49 -4.77 -4.60 15.03
CA LEU A 49 -3.36 -4.61 15.44
C LEU A 49 -2.45 -4.31 14.25
N ALA A 50 -1.27 -3.74 14.50
CA ALA A 50 -0.25 -3.61 13.47
C ALA A 50 0.09 -4.99 12.89
N GLY A 51 0.27 -5.06 11.57
CA GLY A 51 0.39 -6.32 10.84
C GLY A 51 -0.95 -6.99 10.50
N THR A 52 -2.10 -6.45 10.86
CA THR A 52 -3.39 -6.95 10.35
C THR A 52 -3.46 -6.72 8.84
N PRO A 53 -3.85 -7.71 8.02
CA PRO A 53 -4.06 -7.48 6.60
C PRO A 53 -5.23 -6.51 6.37
N VAL A 54 -5.01 -5.55 5.48
CA VAL A 54 -6.02 -4.61 5.01
C VAL A 54 -6.11 -4.68 3.49
N LYS A 55 -7.33 -4.55 2.97
CA LYS A 55 -7.58 -4.34 1.56
C LYS A 55 -7.62 -2.85 1.29
N VAL A 56 -6.76 -2.38 0.41
CA VAL A 56 -6.79 -1.01 -0.11
C VAL A 56 -7.41 -1.05 -1.49
N THR A 57 -8.35 -0.16 -1.78
CA THR A 57 -9.01 -0.07 -3.08
C THR A 57 -9.03 1.38 -3.54
N THR A 58 -8.74 1.60 -4.82
CA THR A 58 -8.92 2.85 -5.55
C THR A 58 -9.80 2.59 -6.77
N ASP A 59 -10.07 3.60 -7.59
CA ASP A 59 -10.77 3.41 -8.88
C ASP A 59 -9.95 2.60 -9.90
N TYR A 60 -8.65 2.41 -9.65
CA TYR A 60 -7.72 1.77 -10.58
C TYR A 60 -7.39 0.32 -10.20
N GLY A 61 -7.73 -0.10 -8.99
CA GLY A 61 -7.54 -1.48 -8.55
C GLY A 61 -7.59 -1.67 -7.04
N GLU A 62 -7.22 -2.87 -6.59
CA GLU A 62 -7.17 -3.21 -5.17
C GLU A 62 -5.97 -4.11 -4.84
N VAL A 63 -5.51 -4.04 -3.59
CA VAL A 63 -4.42 -4.88 -3.10
C VAL A 63 -4.54 -5.17 -1.61
N MET A 64 -4.11 -6.36 -1.22
CA MET A 64 -3.91 -6.74 0.18
C MET A 64 -2.51 -6.35 0.65
N VAL A 65 -2.41 -5.61 1.75
CA VAL A 65 -1.15 -5.18 2.39
C VAL A 65 -1.27 -5.25 3.91
N TYR A 66 -0.16 -5.26 4.63
CA TYR A 66 -0.18 -5.22 6.09
C TYR A 66 -0.34 -3.80 6.62
N SER A 67 -1.24 -3.57 7.58
CA SER A 67 -1.43 -2.25 8.18
C SER A 67 -0.34 -1.93 9.21
N THR A 68 0.15 -0.70 9.26
CA THR A 68 1.07 -0.22 10.31
C THR A 68 0.81 1.24 10.65
N ILE A 69 1.35 1.69 11.78
CA ILE A 69 1.20 3.05 12.30
C ILE A 69 2.41 3.88 11.89
N SER A 70 2.19 5.14 11.49
CA SER A 70 3.25 6.10 11.22
C SER A 70 3.86 6.65 12.52
N ASP A 71 5.18 6.85 12.51
CA ASP A 71 5.90 7.59 13.54
C ASP A 71 5.98 9.10 13.25
N GLU A 72 5.57 9.52 12.04
CA GLU A 72 5.57 10.92 11.60
C GLU A 72 4.51 11.76 12.33
N GLY A 73 4.66 13.09 12.28
CA GLY A 73 3.68 14.03 12.82
C GLY A 73 2.29 13.87 12.17
N PRO A 74 1.19 14.38 12.78
CA PRO A 74 -0.18 14.08 12.34
C PRO A 74 -0.47 14.38 10.86
N HIS A 75 -1.12 13.43 10.18
CA HIS A 75 -1.49 13.49 8.76
C HIS A 75 -2.82 12.76 8.52
N PRO A 76 -3.92 13.24 9.13
CA PRO A 76 -5.21 12.57 9.05
C PRO A 76 -5.66 12.41 7.59
N SER A 77 -6.33 11.29 7.34
CA SER A 77 -6.83 10.85 6.04
C SER A 77 -5.75 10.58 4.99
N ILE A 78 -4.46 10.61 5.33
CA ILE A 78 -3.38 10.26 4.41
C ILE A 78 -2.88 8.86 4.75
N ILE A 79 -2.83 7.98 3.75
CA ILE A 79 -2.20 6.67 3.85
C ILE A 79 -0.98 6.61 2.94
N PHE A 80 0.05 5.91 3.39
CA PHE A 80 1.29 5.76 2.63
C PHE A 80 1.58 4.29 2.33
N ILE A 81 1.88 3.98 1.06
CA ILE A 81 2.36 2.66 0.64
C ILE A 81 3.71 2.85 -0.05
N PRO A 82 4.78 2.18 0.39
CA PRO A 82 6.07 2.25 -0.29
C PRO A 82 5.93 1.83 -1.77
N MET A 83 6.64 2.51 -2.65
CA MET A 83 6.60 2.20 -4.08
C MET A 83 7.03 0.75 -4.32
N GLY A 84 6.37 0.09 -5.27
CA GLY A 84 6.59 -1.32 -5.55
C GLY A 84 5.36 -1.97 -6.17
N PRO A 85 5.39 -3.30 -6.36
CA PRO A 85 4.31 -4.01 -7.05
C PRO A 85 2.97 -3.88 -6.33
N TRP A 86 2.96 -3.75 -4.99
CA TRP A 86 1.74 -3.53 -4.20
C TRP A 86 1.11 -2.16 -4.46
N ALA A 87 1.89 -1.08 -4.33
CA ALA A 87 1.42 0.27 -4.65
C ALA A 87 0.92 0.38 -6.09
N ASN A 88 1.62 -0.25 -7.05
CA ASN A 88 1.28 -0.18 -8.46
C ASN A 88 -0.08 -0.82 -8.81
N GLN A 89 -0.69 -1.61 -7.94
CA GLN A 89 -2.05 -2.12 -8.14
C GLN A 89 -3.12 -1.02 -7.98
N LEU A 90 -2.76 0.12 -7.38
CA LEU A 90 -3.71 1.15 -6.94
C LEU A 90 -3.57 2.46 -7.71
N VAL A 91 -2.45 2.63 -8.44
CA VAL A 91 -2.08 3.92 -9.04
C VAL A 91 -2.83 4.16 -10.35
N ASN A 92 -3.11 5.43 -10.63
CA ASN A 92 -3.69 5.82 -11.91
C ASN A 92 -2.63 5.67 -13.02
N PRO A 93 -2.85 4.79 -14.02
CA PRO A 93 -1.89 4.61 -15.11
C PRO A 93 -1.87 5.79 -16.10
N GLY A 94 -2.87 6.67 -16.06
CA GLY A 94 -2.95 7.88 -16.87
C GLY A 94 -1.78 8.80 -16.61
N SER A 95 -1.16 9.28 -17.69
CA SER A 95 0.07 10.08 -17.66
C SER A 95 -0.14 11.56 -17.96
N GLN A 96 -1.39 11.97 -18.24
CA GLN A 96 -1.72 13.36 -18.62
C GLN A 96 -0.83 13.90 -19.74
N SER A 97 -0.45 13.04 -20.69
CA SER A 97 0.46 13.35 -21.82
C SER A 97 1.90 13.74 -21.41
N THR A 98 2.33 13.41 -20.19
CA THR A 98 3.67 13.69 -19.68
C THR A 98 4.60 12.46 -19.66
N GLY A 99 4.06 11.27 -19.96
CA GLY A 99 4.77 10.00 -19.86
C GLY A 99 4.93 9.47 -18.42
N THR A 100 4.50 10.22 -17.40
CA THR A 100 4.59 9.80 -15.99
C THR A 100 3.20 9.54 -15.39
N PRO A 101 2.91 8.33 -14.89
CA PRO A 101 1.66 8.04 -14.20
C PRO A 101 1.45 8.88 -12.92
N THR A 102 0.20 8.96 -12.45
CA THR A 102 -0.10 9.64 -11.18
C THR A 102 0.08 8.68 -10.00
N TYR A 103 1.17 8.85 -9.26
CA TYR A 103 1.58 7.99 -8.14
C TYR A 103 1.15 8.47 -6.75
N LYS A 104 0.61 9.69 -6.61
CA LYS A 104 0.30 10.32 -5.32
C LYS A 104 -1.01 11.11 -5.43
N GLY A 105 -1.70 11.27 -4.32
CA GLY A 105 -2.93 12.07 -4.27
C GLY A 105 -4.16 11.31 -4.78
N ILE A 106 -4.20 9.99 -4.60
CA ILE A 106 -5.23 9.12 -5.16
C ILE A 106 -6.26 8.81 -4.08
N GLU A 107 -7.54 8.99 -4.37
CA GLU A 107 -8.59 8.62 -3.42
C GLU A 107 -8.61 7.10 -3.20
N ALA A 108 -8.71 6.71 -1.92
CA ALA A 108 -8.64 5.33 -1.49
C ALA A 108 -9.65 5.04 -0.39
N LYS A 109 -10.04 3.78 -0.32
CA LYS A 109 -10.78 3.16 0.78
C LYS A 109 -10.00 1.97 1.31
N VAL A 110 -10.10 1.74 2.62
CA VAL A 110 -9.38 0.67 3.32
C VAL A 110 -10.36 -0.16 4.13
N GLU A 111 -10.21 -1.47 4.07
CA GLU A 111 -10.99 -2.42 4.87
C GLU A 111 -10.07 -3.41 5.60
N THR A 112 -10.30 -3.64 6.89
CA THR A 112 -9.61 -4.70 7.64
C THR A 112 -10.08 -6.09 7.21
N VAL A 113 -9.17 -6.98 6.84
CA VAL A 113 -9.49 -8.36 6.45
C VAL A 113 -8.65 -9.31 7.29
N LYS A 114 -9.16 -9.74 8.45
CA LYS A 114 -8.39 -10.51 9.44
C LYS A 114 -7.77 -11.80 8.89
N ASN A 115 -8.46 -12.48 7.98
CA ASN A 115 -7.98 -13.71 7.33
C ASN A 115 -7.40 -13.45 5.93
N GLY A 116 -7.04 -12.20 5.66
CA GLY A 116 -6.48 -11.75 4.39
C GLY A 116 -5.09 -12.30 4.15
N LYS A 117 -4.75 -12.56 2.89
CA LYS A 117 -3.40 -12.97 2.49
C LYS A 117 -2.74 -11.85 1.69
N VAL A 118 -1.65 -11.30 2.24
CA VAL A 118 -0.73 -10.42 1.51
C VAL A 118 0.13 -11.29 0.60
N LEU A 119 0.04 -11.07 -0.70
CA LEU A 119 0.82 -11.81 -1.70
C LEU A 119 2.26 -11.31 -1.75
N ASP A 120 3.19 -12.21 -2.04
CA ASP A 120 4.54 -11.79 -2.39
C ASP A 120 4.58 -11.13 -3.79
N ALA A 121 5.69 -10.47 -4.12
CA ALA A 121 5.83 -9.72 -5.36
C ALA A 121 5.59 -10.59 -6.61
N VAL A 122 6.06 -11.84 -6.62
CA VAL A 122 5.96 -12.72 -7.78
C VAL A 122 4.51 -13.20 -7.94
N GLN A 123 3.88 -13.63 -6.84
CA GLN A 123 2.47 -14.01 -6.82
C GLN A 123 1.57 -12.86 -7.27
N LEU A 124 1.84 -11.64 -6.81
CA LEU A 124 1.06 -10.47 -7.17
C LEU A 124 1.20 -10.14 -8.66
N ILE A 125 2.43 -10.10 -9.19
CA ILE A 125 2.67 -9.80 -10.60
C ILE A 125 2.11 -10.89 -11.52
N SER A 126 2.19 -12.17 -11.13
CA SER A 126 1.65 -13.27 -11.94
C SER A 126 0.15 -13.14 -12.18
N LYS A 127 -0.61 -12.54 -11.26
CA LYS A 127 -2.04 -12.26 -11.46
C LYS A 127 -2.33 -11.25 -12.58
N LEU A 128 -1.37 -10.39 -12.93
CA LEU A 128 -1.53 -9.40 -13.99
C LEU A 128 -1.32 -9.98 -15.39
N LYS A 129 -0.73 -11.18 -15.49
CA LYS A 129 -0.39 -11.81 -16.79
C LYS A 129 -1.58 -12.51 -17.45
N GLU A 130 -2.71 -12.61 -16.77
CA GLU A 130 -3.90 -13.34 -17.23
C GLU A 130 -4.99 -12.41 -17.81
N GLY A 131 -4.61 -11.19 -18.20
CA GLY A 131 -5.49 -10.22 -18.87
C GLY A 131 -5.23 -10.10 -20.37
#